data_AF-A0A2K0TSM3-F1
#
_entry.id   AF-A0A2K0TSM3-F1
#
_cell.length_a   1.000
_cell.length_b   1.000
_cell.length_c   1.000
_cell.angle_alpha   90.00
_cell.angle_beta   90.00
_cell.angle_gamma   90.00
#
_symmetry.space_group_name_H-M   'P 1'
#
loop_
_entity.id
_entity.type
_entity.pdbx_description
1 polymer ?
#
loop_
_entity_poly.entity_id
_entity_poly.type
_entity_poly.pdbx_seq_one_letter_code
_entity_poly.pdbx_strand_id
1 'polypeptide(L)'
;MTRRRGATHWKTLVSRVEASARTLGHVFVHGGDNLTVLHADCHVDIALPCNFPFNSPGATKYSSLDKVYSLIRSHGEHCKTFVDGYLDLYQPVHPIIDPALFNDEVNGFWDDPTQVDVSWLSLFLMVLALGSFTVTRDAKIMVEFCLAAEACLSKTAFLVRPSMSVMRTLCLIVIVKQLANGTCWSYDASWTLLGMIVRLAVCIGLHKPPTSTPVEANAVSYSEWQSGRILWITIVYLCIQTAAVTGMPTLLSSDDILEGSDIQDTSFTHVEGVGPWLSLYDACPTICKIIARVNSGVKVPYEEILGYNATMRRLMAASMDHPECNDSLRAILDIFFRRVLMVLHRCHALRPNAPILYPVCYWASLECSLAILVHHRDLCEHRGDSVHQDLLGRLYKLDYFAAALTASLYLLQRDAPLANGFAIPPRQTIRETLETCTEIWGRDKERSICFRSGYRTLTHILAMLSEMDGMTDHDFRTHQ
;
A
#
# COMPACT_ATOMS: atom_id res chain seq x y z
N MET A 1 -14.46 17.77 -8.71
CA MET A 1 -15.15 17.34 -7.46
C MET A 1 -14.17 17.40 -6.29
N THR A 2 -14.53 18.06 -5.20
CA THR A 2 -13.68 18.21 -4.01
C THR A 2 -13.80 17.00 -3.08
N ARG A 3 -12.74 16.19 -2.99
CA ARG A 3 -12.61 15.14 -1.95
C ARG A 3 -12.01 15.75 -0.68
N ARG A 4 -12.62 15.51 0.48
CA ARG A 4 -12.02 15.87 1.77
C ARG A 4 -10.83 14.94 2.03
N ARG A 5 -9.67 15.52 2.32
CA ARG A 5 -8.43 14.79 2.63
C ARG A 5 -7.96 15.18 4.02
N GLY A 6 -7.60 14.18 4.82
CA GLY A 6 -6.94 14.34 6.11
C GLY A 6 -5.46 14.72 5.98
N ALA A 7 -4.84 14.99 7.11
CA ALA A 7 -3.46 15.47 7.20
C ALA A 7 -2.41 14.42 6.76
N THR A 8 -2.79 13.14 6.70
CA THR A 8 -1.90 12.05 6.26
C THR A 8 -1.61 12.09 4.75
N HIS A 9 -2.50 12.68 3.95
CA HIS A 9 -2.38 12.77 2.48
C HIS A 9 -1.19 13.64 2.05
N TRP A 10 -0.52 13.23 0.95
CA TRP A 10 0.66 13.92 0.40
C TRP A 10 0.37 15.34 -0.11
N LYS A 11 -0.88 15.68 -0.45
CA LYS A 11 -1.25 17.04 -0.93
C LYS A 11 -0.81 18.14 0.05
N THR A 12 -0.85 17.86 1.35
CA THR A 12 -0.38 18.81 2.38
C THR A 12 1.11 19.08 2.29
N LEU A 13 1.92 18.11 1.85
CA LEU A 13 3.35 18.28 1.60
C LEU A 13 3.58 19.10 0.34
N VAL A 14 2.84 18.83 -0.74
CA VAL A 14 2.92 19.62 -1.99
C VAL A 14 2.63 21.09 -1.73
N SER A 15 1.57 21.42 -0.97
CA SER A 15 1.26 22.81 -0.61
C SER A 15 2.36 23.47 0.24
N ARG A 16 3.11 22.69 1.02
CA ARG A 16 4.29 23.20 1.75
C ARG A 16 5.47 23.45 0.82
N VAL A 17 5.71 22.56 -0.15
CA VAL A 17 6.73 22.76 -1.19
C VAL A 17 6.42 24.01 -2.00
N GLU A 18 5.16 24.21 -2.40
CA GLU A 18 4.67 25.43 -3.06
C GLU A 18 4.91 26.70 -2.25
N ALA A 19 4.77 26.63 -0.92
CA ALA A 19 5.04 27.75 -0.04
C ALA A 19 6.54 28.04 0.04
N SER A 20 7.37 27.00 0.23
CA SER A 20 8.83 27.12 0.23
C SER A 20 9.36 27.66 -1.09
N ALA A 21 8.89 27.15 -2.23
CA ALA A 21 9.28 27.62 -3.55
C ALA A 21 8.98 29.11 -3.74
N ARG A 22 7.82 29.58 -3.28
CA ARG A 22 7.47 31.01 -3.34
C ARG A 22 8.41 31.89 -2.52
N THR A 23 8.81 31.45 -1.33
CA THR A 23 9.80 32.15 -0.51
C THR A 23 11.18 32.22 -1.19
N LEU A 24 11.49 31.25 -2.04
CA LEU A 24 12.72 31.22 -2.83
C LEU A 24 12.63 32.00 -4.15
N GLY A 25 11.47 32.60 -4.47
CA GLY A 25 11.26 33.29 -5.74
C GLY A 25 10.92 32.38 -6.93
N HIS A 26 10.62 31.10 -6.71
CA HIS A 26 10.21 30.17 -7.76
C HIS A 26 8.69 30.05 -7.88
N VAL A 27 8.21 29.89 -9.11
CA VAL A 27 6.82 29.52 -9.40
C VAL A 27 6.73 27.99 -9.44
N PHE A 28 6.09 27.39 -8.45
CA PHE A 28 5.87 25.95 -8.39
C PHE A 28 4.39 25.61 -8.48
N VAL A 29 4.02 24.78 -9.45
CA VAL A 29 2.67 24.27 -9.65
C VAL A 29 2.71 22.75 -9.84
N HIS A 30 2.14 22.00 -8.90
CA HIS A 30 2.02 20.55 -9.05
C HIS A 30 1.07 20.18 -10.20
N GLY A 31 1.54 19.36 -11.14
CA GLY A 31 0.76 18.94 -12.31
C GLY A 31 0.70 19.95 -13.46
N GLY A 32 1.26 21.16 -13.29
CA GLY A 32 1.23 22.25 -14.29
C GLY A 32 -0.14 22.92 -14.47
N ASP A 33 -0.27 23.78 -15.47
CA ASP A 33 -1.45 24.65 -15.71
C ASP A 33 -2.76 23.91 -16.06
N ASN A 34 -2.72 22.59 -16.23
CA ASN A 34 -3.82 21.77 -16.75
C ASN A 34 -4.39 20.76 -15.72
N LEU A 35 -4.56 21.18 -14.46
CA LEU A 35 -5.18 20.34 -13.42
C LEU A 35 -6.62 19.92 -13.78
N THR A 36 -7.34 20.72 -14.59
CA THR A 36 -8.67 20.42 -15.12
C THR A 36 -8.68 19.30 -16.17
N VAL A 37 -7.63 19.15 -16.97
CA VAL A 37 -7.49 18.08 -17.99
C VAL A 37 -7.15 16.74 -17.34
N LEU A 38 -6.34 16.76 -16.27
CA LEU A 38 -6.00 15.59 -15.43
C LEU A 38 -7.21 14.82 -14.88
N HIS A 39 -8.34 15.50 -14.71
CA HIS A 39 -9.58 14.91 -14.20
C HIS A 39 -10.49 14.29 -15.27
N ALA A 40 -10.39 14.75 -16.53
CA ALA A 40 -11.21 14.26 -17.63
C ALA A 40 -10.64 13.00 -18.30
N ASP A 41 -9.31 12.89 -18.38
CA ASP A 41 -8.61 11.82 -19.10
C ASP A 41 -8.01 10.73 -18.20
N CYS A 42 -8.44 10.62 -16.94
CA CYS A 42 -7.89 9.65 -15.98
C CYS A 42 -8.12 8.17 -16.38
N HIS A 43 -8.91 7.92 -17.42
CA HIS A 43 -9.22 6.60 -17.97
C HIS A 43 -8.30 6.17 -19.12
N VAL A 44 -7.49 7.06 -19.69
CA VAL A 44 -6.80 6.81 -20.97
C VAL A 44 -5.50 6.00 -20.80
N ASP A 45 -4.89 6.05 -19.61
CA ASP A 45 -3.57 5.46 -19.32
C ASP A 45 -3.60 4.52 -18.08
N ILE A 46 -4.63 3.69 -17.93
CA ILE A 46 -4.72 2.71 -16.83
C ILE A 46 -4.94 1.30 -17.37
N ALA A 47 -4.25 0.31 -16.81
CA ALA A 47 -4.35 -1.08 -17.27
C ALA A 47 -5.73 -1.67 -16.96
N LEU A 48 -6.23 -1.44 -15.74
CA LEU A 48 -7.57 -1.85 -15.32
C LEU A 48 -8.53 -0.66 -15.30
N PRO A 49 -9.83 -0.84 -15.61
CA PRO A 49 -10.82 0.21 -15.43
C PRO A 49 -10.88 0.73 -13.99
N CYS A 50 -11.13 2.02 -13.79
CA CYS A 50 -11.25 2.62 -12.44
C CYS A 50 -12.25 1.88 -11.54
N ASN A 51 -13.40 1.49 -12.13
CA ASN A 51 -14.49 0.82 -11.42
C ASN A 51 -14.27 -0.68 -11.21
N PHE A 52 -13.23 -1.29 -11.79
CA PHE A 52 -12.88 -2.70 -11.55
C PHE A 52 -12.88 -2.98 -10.03
N PRO A 53 -13.58 -4.01 -9.53
CA PRO A 53 -14.17 -5.14 -10.27
C PRO A 53 -15.69 -5.00 -10.50
N PHE A 54 -16.22 -3.78 -10.62
CA PHE A 54 -17.65 -3.53 -10.77
C PHE A 54 -17.98 -2.94 -12.13
N ASN A 55 -18.62 -3.75 -12.97
CA ASN A 55 -19.17 -3.36 -14.26
C ASN A 55 -18.09 -2.87 -15.26
N SER A 56 -16.95 -3.56 -15.31
CA SER A 56 -15.94 -3.36 -16.34
C SER A 56 -16.51 -3.78 -17.70
N PRO A 57 -16.50 -2.91 -18.73
CA PRO A 57 -17.05 -3.24 -20.04
C PRO A 57 -16.44 -4.52 -20.65
N GLY A 58 -15.14 -4.74 -20.44
CA GLY A 58 -14.43 -5.92 -20.92
C GLY A 58 -14.82 -7.24 -20.24
N ALA A 59 -15.40 -7.20 -19.03
CA ALA A 59 -15.84 -8.42 -18.34
C ALA A 59 -17.00 -9.12 -19.07
N THR A 60 -17.78 -8.38 -19.86
CA THR A 60 -18.86 -8.95 -20.70
C THR A 60 -18.36 -9.98 -21.71
N LYS A 61 -17.08 -9.90 -22.13
CA LYS A 61 -16.42 -10.91 -22.96
C LYS A 61 -16.48 -12.28 -22.29
N TYR A 62 -16.43 -12.35 -20.96
CA TYR A 62 -16.36 -13.56 -20.15
C TYR A 62 -17.70 -13.92 -19.48
N SER A 63 -18.82 -13.50 -20.08
CA SER A 63 -20.15 -13.72 -19.53
C SER A 63 -20.58 -15.19 -19.41
N SER A 64 -19.95 -16.12 -20.14
CA SER A 64 -20.19 -17.57 -20.01
C SER A 64 -18.96 -18.31 -19.49
N LEU A 65 -19.18 -19.39 -18.73
CA LEU A 65 -18.09 -20.22 -18.19
C LEU A 65 -17.24 -20.86 -19.30
N ASP A 66 -17.83 -21.21 -20.44
CA ASP A 66 -17.07 -21.75 -21.59
C ASP A 66 -15.97 -20.80 -22.07
N LYS A 67 -16.24 -19.48 -22.07
CA LYS A 67 -15.26 -18.47 -22.46
C LYS A 67 -14.16 -18.31 -21.42
N VAL A 68 -14.52 -18.44 -20.14
CA VAL A 68 -13.55 -18.44 -19.03
C VAL A 68 -12.64 -19.66 -19.14
N TYR A 69 -13.20 -20.85 -19.34
CA TYR A 69 -12.42 -22.08 -19.52
C TYR A 69 -11.58 -22.04 -20.80
N SER A 70 -12.08 -21.43 -21.87
CA SER A 70 -11.29 -21.22 -23.09
C SER A 70 -10.05 -20.35 -22.83
N LEU A 71 -10.19 -19.27 -22.04
CA LEU A 71 -9.05 -18.41 -21.65
C LEU A 71 -8.02 -19.17 -20.80
N ILE A 72 -8.48 -19.99 -19.85
CA ILE A 72 -7.58 -20.80 -19.01
C ILE A 72 -6.84 -21.82 -19.89
N ARG A 73 -7.56 -22.54 -20.75
CA ARG A 73 -6.99 -23.53 -21.67
C ARG A 73 -6.00 -22.91 -22.66
N SER A 74 -6.25 -21.70 -23.16
CA SER A 74 -5.31 -21.02 -24.07
C SER A 74 -3.96 -20.69 -23.40
N HIS A 75 -3.89 -20.74 -22.06
CA HIS A 75 -2.68 -20.55 -21.28
C HIS A 75 -2.31 -21.80 -20.45
N GLY A 76 -2.90 -22.97 -20.74
CA GLY A 76 -2.79 -24.17 -19.89
C GLY A 76 -1.34 -24.58 -19.60
N GLU A 77 -0.46 -24.52 -20.59
CA GLU A 77 0.97 -24.84 -20.44
C GLU A 77 1.72 -23.90 -19.47
N HIS A 78 1.21 -22.67 -19.29
CA HIS A 78 1.81 -21.66 -18.42
C HIS A 78 1.09 -21.53 -17.07
N CYS A 79 -0.07 -22.17 -16.89
CA CYS A 79 -0.88 -22.03 -15.68
C CYS A 79 -0.09 -22.36 -14.41
N LYS A 80 0.70 -23.44 -14.41
CA LYS A 80 1.54 -23.78 -13.26
C LYS A 80 2.56 -22.68 -12.96
N THR A 81 3.29 -22.20 -13.96
CA THR A 81 4.27 -21.14 -13.80
C THR A 81 3.63 -19.83 -13.31
N PHE A 82 2.40 -19.53 -13.74
CA PHE A 82 1.66 -18.37 -13.22
C PHE A 82 1.27 -18.56 -11.75
N VAL A 83 0.75 -19.73 -11.37
CA VAL A 83 0.46 -20.02 -9.95
C VAL A 83 1.72 -19.90 -9.10
N ASP A 84 2.81 -20.52 -9.52
CA ASP A 84 4.11 -20.47 -8.84
C ASP A 84 4.59 -19.00 -8.73
N GLY A 85 4.51 -18.22 -9.80
CA GLY A 85 4.88 -16.79 -9.78
C GLY A 85 4.06 -15.93 -8.81
N TYR A 86 2.78 -16.25 -8.58
CA TYR A 86 2.00 -15.61 -7.52
C TYR A 86 2.45 -16.04 -6.12
N LEU A 87 2.63 -17.34 -5.93
CA LEU A 87 3.02 -17.95 -4.64
C LEU A 87 4.43 -17.52 -4.21
N ASP A 88 5.34 -17.29 -5.15
CA ASP A 88 6.72 -16.91 -4.85
C ASP A 88 6.85 -15.41 -4.52
N LEU A 89 6.03 -14.56 -5.15
CA LEU A 89 6.18 -13.10 -5.03
C LEU A 89 5.20 -12.45 -4.05
N TYR A 90 3.90 -12.74 -4.17
CA TYR A 90 2.87 -12.00 -3.44
C TYR A 90 2.48 -12.70 -2.13
N GLN A 91 2.34 -14.02 -2.16
CA GLN A 91 1.89 -14.79 -1.00
C GLN A 91 2.81 -14.65 0.23
N PRO A 92 4.16 -14.56 0.14
CA PRO A 92 5.03 -14.43 1.31
C PRO A 92 4.92 -13.06 1.99
N VAL A 93 4.34 -12.07 1.30
CA VAL A 93 4.21 -10.69 1.76
C VAL A 93 2.76 -10.23 1.88
N HIS A 94 1.79 -11.02 1.45
CA HIS A 94 0.35 -10.83 1.63
C HIS A 94 -0.30 -12.22 1.69
N PRO A 95 -0.33 -12.87 2.86
CA PRO A 95 -0.80 -14.25 3.00
C PRO A 95 -2.33 -14.33 2.87
N ILE A 96 -2.82 -14.44 1.63
CA ILE A 96 -4.25 -14.38 1.32
C ILE A 96 -4.84 -15.78 1.15
N ILE A 97 -4.10 -16.70 0.50
CA ILE A 97 -4.57 -18.07 0.25
C ILE A 97 -3.81 -19.08 1.12
N ASP A 98 -4.34 -20.30 1.23
CA ASP A 98 -3.58 -21.45 1.73
C ASP A 98 -2.91 -22.14 0.52
N PRO A 99 -1.57 -22.13 0.40
CA PRO A 99 -0.90 -22.68 -0.77
C PRO A 99 -1.14 -24.17 -0.99
N ALA A 100 -1.24 -24.98 0.07
CA ALA A 100 -1.42 -26.42 -0.05
C ALA A 100 -2.83 -26.73 -0.55
N LEU A 101 -3.85 -26.20 0.14
CA LEU A 101 -5.25 -26.37 -0.25
C LEU A 101 -5.52 -25.83 -1.65
N PHE A 102 -4.95 -24.67 -1.99
CA PHE A 102 -5.15 -24.07 -3.30
C PHE A 102 -4.54 -24.92 -4.44
N ASN A 103 -3.35 -25.49 -4.23
CA ASN A 103 -2.76 -26.38 -5.24
C ASN A 103 -3.57 -27.67 -5.43
N ASP A 104 -4.13 -28.23 -4.36
CA ASP A 104 -5.03 -29.37 -4.43
C ASP A 104 -6.30 -29.04 -5.23
N GLU A 105 -6.90 -27.87 -5.00
CA GLU A 105 -8.06 -27.39 -5.78
C GLU A 105 -7.70 -27.16 -7.25
N VAL A 106 -6.50 -26.64 -7.55
CA VAL A 106 -6.02 -26.47 -8.94
C VAL A 106 -5.85 -27.82 -9.63
N ASN A 107 -5.32 -28.84 -8.95
CA ASN A 107 -5.22 -30.19 -9.50
C ASN A 107 -6.62 -30.77 -9.80
N GLY A 108 -7.55 -30.63 -8.85
CA GLY A 108 -8.94 -31.06 -9.02
C GLY A 108 -9.65 -30.37 -10.19
N PHE A 109 -9.36 -29.09 -10.44
CA PHE A 109 -9.87 -28.37 -11.62
C PHE A 109 -9.42 -29.00 -12.94
N TRP A 110 -8.17 -29.47 -13.03
CA TRP A 110 -7.67 -30.09 -14.26
C TRP A 110 -8.20 -31.52 -14.46
N ASP A 111 -8.55 -32.21 -13.37
CA ASP A 111 -9.17 -33.53 -13.41
C ASP A 111 -10.65 -33.46 -13.86
N ASP A 112 -11.45 -32.55 -13.28
CA ASP A 112 -12.84 -32.32 -13.67
C ASP A 112 -13.24 -30.82 -13.62
N PRO A 113 -13.12 -30.10 -14.75
CA PRO A 113 -13.50 -28.68 -14.82
C PRO A 113 -15.00 -28.40 -14.66
N THR A 114 -15.87 -29.41 -14.69
CA THR A 114 -17.34 -29.20 -14.73
C THR A 114 -17.98 -29.01 -13.36
N GLN A 115 -17.27 -29.38 -12.29
CA GLN A 115 -17.78 -29.35 -10.90
C GLN A 115 -17.29 -28.15 -10.08
N VAL A 116 -16.64 -27.18 -10.73
CA VAL A 116 -15.88 -26.13 -10.05
C VAL A 116 -16.80 -25.01 -9.55
N ASP A 117 -16.67 -24.64 -8.27
CA ASP A 117 -17.34 -23.49 -7.70
C ASP A 117 -16.91 -22.19 -8.39
N VAL A 118 -17.88 -21.37 -8.81
CA VAL A 118 -17.62 -20.13 -9.55
C VAL A 118 -16.87 -19.10 -8.69
N SER A 119 -17.04 -19.15 -7.36
CA SER A 119 -16.32 -18.27 -6.44
C SER A 119 -14.84 -18.63 -6.38
N TRP A 120 -14.52 -19.92 -6.30
CA TRP A 120 -13.15 -20.42 -6.43
C TRP A 120 -12.55 -20.13 -7.80
N LEU A 121 -13.31 -20.32 -8.89
CA LEU A 121 -12.83 -20.00 -10.24
C LEU A 121 -12.42 -18.53 -10.37
N SER A 122 -13.16 -17.62 -9.74
CA SER A 122 -12.80 -16.20 -9.63
C SER A 122 -11.47 -15.99 -8.89
N LEU A 123 -11.25 -16.72 -7.79
CA LEU A 123 -9.98 -16.69 -7.05
C LEU A 123 -8.82 -17.21 -7.91
N PHE A 124 -9.01 -18.35 -8.59
CA PHE A 124 -8.00 -18.94 -9.46
C PHE A 124 -7.59 -17.98 -10.57
N LEU A 125 -8.55 -17.33 -11.23
CA LEU A 125 -8.27 -16.32 -12.25
C LEU A 125 -7.48 -15.12 -11.70
N MET A 126 -7.74 -14.67 -10.46
CA MET A 126 -6.95 -13.60 -9.84
C MET A 126 -5.51 -14.03 -9.53
N VAL A 127 -5.30 -15.28 -9.11
CA VAL A 127 -3.95 -15.86 -8.94
C VAL A 127 -3.23 -15.92 -10.27
N LEU A 128 -3.89 -16.40 -11.34
CA LEU A 128 -3.34 -16.39 -12.70
C LEU A 128 -3.03 -14.97 -13.21
N ALA A 129 -3.87 -13.98 -12.88
CA ALA A 129 -3.64 -12.59 -13.28
C ALA A 129 -2.35 -12.02 -12.68
N LEU A 130 -2.19 -12.11 -11.36
CA LEU A 130 -1.00 -11.63 -10.65
C LEU A 130 0.24 -12.43 -11.03
N GLY A 131 0.10 -13.75 -11.12
CA GLY A 131 1.14 -14.68 -11.54
C GLY A 131 1.66 -14.44 -12.95
N SER A 132 0.74 -14.31 -13.92
CA SER A 132 1.10 -13.99 -15.31
C SER A 132 1.81 -12.66 -15.42
N PHE A 133 1.40 -11.65 -14.65
CA PHE A 133 2.10 -10.36 -14.64
C PHE A 133 3.51 -10.47 -14.05
N THR A 134 3.70 -11.33 -13.05
CA THR A 134 5.03 -11.60 -12.47
C THR A 134 5.95 -12.21 -13.52
N VAL A 135 5.51 -13.28 -14.17
CA VAL A 135 6.30 -14.08 -15.11
C VAL A 135 6.54 -13.36 -16.43
N THR A 136 5.50 -12.75 -17.01
CA THR A 136 5.54 -12.24 -18.40
C THR A 136 5.74 -10.73 -18.50
N ARG A 137 5.43 -9.99 -17.43
CA ARG A 137 5.27 -8.52 -17.42
C ARG A 137 4.24 -7.98 -18.43
N ASP A 138 3.42 -8.85 -19.02
CA ASP A 138 2.38 -8.45 -19.96
C ASP A 138 1.09 -8.07 -19.22
N ALA A 139 0.80 -6.77 -19.20
CA ALA A 139 -0.42 -6.24 -18.61
C ALA A 139 -1.68 -6.73 -19.35
N LYS A 140 -1.60 -7.09 -20.62
CA LYS A 140 -2.77 -7.56 -21.39
C LYS A 140 -3.27 -8.91 -20.86
N ILE A 141 -2.36 -9.87 -20.66
CA ILE A 141 -2.69 -11.20 -20.12
C ILE A 141 -3.30 -11.05 -18.72
N MET A 142 -2.65 -10.25 -17.86
CA MET A 142 -3.16 -9.94 -16.53
C MET A 142 -4.57 -9.34 -16.57
N VAL A 143 -4.83 -8.35 -17.44
CA VAL A 143 -6.13 -7.70 -17.57
C VAL A 143 -7.20 -8.69 -18.02
N GLU A 144 -6.92 -9.57 -18.98
CA GLU A 144 -7.89 -10.57 -19.44
C GLU A 144 -8.31 -11.52 -18.30
N PHE A 145 -7.36 -12.00 -17.49
CA PHE A 145 -7.66 -12.81 -16.32
C PHE A 145 -8.43 -12.03 -15.24
N CYS A 146 -8.08 -10.76 -14.98
CA CYS A 146 -8.83 -9.90 -14.07
C CYS A 146 -10.30 -9.72 -14.52
N LEU A 147 -10.53 -9.45 -15.80
CA LEU A 147 -11.87 -9.27 -16.34
C LEU A 147 -12.69 -10.57 -16.31
N ALA A 148 -12.04 -11.72 -16.54
CA ALA A 148 -12.67 -13.02 -16.35
C ALA A 148 -13.01 -13.27 -14.87
N ALA A 149 -12.11 -12.93 -13.94
CA ALA A 149 -12.36 -13.05 -12.51
C ALA A 149 -13.54 -12.20 -12.04
N GLU A 150 -13.65 -10.96 -12.54
CA GLU A 150 -14.82 -10.10 -12.31
C GLU A 150 -16.11 -10.73 -12.85
N ALA A 151 -16.08 -11.30 -14.07
CA ALA A 151 -17.24 -11.95 -14.65
C ALA A 151 -17.70 -13.15 -13.80
N CYS A 152 -16.77 -13.95 -13.28
CA CYS A 152 -17.07 -15.02 -12.31
C CYS A 152 -17.63 -14.45 -11.00
N LEU A 153 -16.99 -13.43 -10.42
CA LEU A 153 -17.43 -12.80 -9.17
C LEU A 153 -18.87 -12.27 -9.29
N SER A 154 -19.23 -11.67 -10.43
CA SER A 154 -20.57 -11.11 -10.69
C SER A 154 -21.69 -12.16 -10.68
N LYS A 155 -21.35 -13.45 -10.83
CA LYS A 155 -22.30 -14.57 -10.79
C LYS A 155 -22.55 -15.07 -9.35
N THR A 156 -21.80 -14.57 -8.37
CA THR A 156 -21.92 -14.96 -6.97
C THR A 156 -22.83 -13.98 -6.20
N ALA A 157 -23.48 -14.45 -5.13
CA ALA A 157 -24.30 -13.61 -4.24
C ALA A 157 -23.46 -12.93 -3.14
N PHE A 158 -22.26 -12.44 -3.49
CA PHE A 158 -21.25 -12.03 -2.51
C PHE A 158 -21.65 -10.86 -1.61
N LEU A 159 -22.61 -10.02 -2.03
CA LEU A 159 -23.12 -8.93 -1.20
C LEU A 159 -24.01 -9.40 -0.05
N VAL A 160 -24.51 -10.64 -0.10
CA VAL A 160 -25.39 -11.20 0.94
C VAL A 160 -24.59 -12.07 1.90
N ARG A 161 -23.86 -13.06 1.37
CA ARG A 161 -23.01 -13.96 2.16
C ARG A 161 -21.82 -14.39 1.30
N PRO A 162 -20.66 -13.72 1.41
CA PRO A 162 -19.48 -14.07 0.64
C PRO A 162 -18.86 -15.38 1.16
N SER A 163 -18.34 -16.20 0.25
CA SER A 163 -17.47 -17.32 0.61
C SER A 163 -16.05 -16.83 0.91
N MET A 164 -15.23 -17.68 1.54
CA MET A 164 -13.81 -17.38 1.74
C MET A 164 -13.08 -17.15 0.41
N SER A 165 -13.44 -17.88 -0.66
CA SER A 165 -12.90 -17.65 -2.00
C SER A 165 -13.21 -16.25 -2.49
N VAL A 166 -14.44 -15.75 -2.31
CA VAL A 166 -14.78 -14.36 -2.66
C VAL A 166 -13.96 -13.36 -1.83
N MET A 167 -13.83 -13.56 -0.53
CA MET A 167 -13.05 -12.66 0.33
C MET A 167 -11.59 -12.56 -0.14
N ARG A 168 -10.99 -13.70 -0.48
CA ARG A 168 -9.63 -13.79 -1.04
C ARG A 168 -9.53 -13.09 -2.39
N THR A 169 -10.47 -13.35 -3.31
CA THR A 169 -10.55 -12.68 -4.62
C THR A 169 -10.60 -11.16 -4.46
N LEU A 170 -11.45 -10.65 -3.57
CA LEU A 170 -11.58 -9.21 -3.32
C LEU A 170 -10.28 -8.59 -2.77
N CYS A 171 -9.54 -9.30 -1.92
CA CYS A 171 -8.22 -8.86 -1.45
C CYS A 171 -7.19 -8.82 -2.59
N LEU A 172 -7.15 -9.85 -3.44
CA LEU A 172 -6.27 -9.88 -4.62
C LEU A 172 -6.62 -8.78 -5.62
N ILE A 173 -7.90 -8.43 -5.74
CA ILE A 173 -8.36 -7.31 -6.56
C ILE A 173 -7.80 -5.99 -6.02
N VAL A 174 -7.76 -5.77 -4.71
CA VAL A 174 -7.13 -4.58 -4.12
C VAL A 174 -5.64 -4.54 -4.47
N ILE A 175 -4.93 -5.68 -4.36
CA ILE A 175 -3.50 -5.78 -4.70
C ILE A 175 -3.27 -5.43 -6.18
N VAL A 176 -3.99 -6.07 -7.11
CA VAL A 176 -3.77 -5.82 -8.55
C VAL A 176 -4.12 -4.37 -8.91
N LYS A 177 -5.12 -3.76 -8.27
CA LYS A 177 -5.47 -2.36 -8.48
C LYS A 177 -4.31 -1.43 -8.07
N GLN A 178 -3.70 -1.68 -6.92
CA GLN A 178 -2.56 -0.89 -6.44
C GLN A 178 -1.29 -1.14 -7.29
N LEU A 179 -1.10 -2.37 -7.78
CA LEU A 179 0.04 -2.78 -8.59
C LEU A 179 -0.03 -2.24 -10.03
N ALA A 180 -1.13 -2.55 -10.73
CA ALA A 180 -1.31 -2.27 -12.15
C ALA A 180 -1.60 -0.78 -12.39
N ASN A 181 -2.34 -0.17 -11.47
CA ASN A 181 -2.76 1.21 -11.55
C ASN A 181 -2.32 1.96 -10.29
N GLY A 182 -1.04 2.00 -9.90
CA GLY A 182 -0.55 2.66 -8.67
C GLY A 182 -0.74 4.18 -8.55
N THR A 183 -1.79 4.73 -9.15
CA THR A 183 -2.18 6.13 -9.20
C THR A 183 -3.05 6.51 -7.99
N CYS A 184 -3.16 7.82 -7.69
CA CYS A 184 -4.01 8.30 -6.61
C CYS A 184 -5.49 7.90 -6.77
N TRP A 185 -5.96 7.74 -8.01
CA TRP A 185 -7.32 7.30 -8.36
C TRP A 185 -7.59 5.85 -7.99
N SER A 186 -6.60 4.98 -8.18
CA SER A 186 -6.76 3.57 -7.83
C SER A 186 -6.81 3.38 -6.34
N TYR A 187 -5.92 4.03 -5.56
CA TYR A 187 -6.00 4.00 -4.10
C TYR A 187 -7.31 4.57 -3.58
N ASP A 188 -7.81 5.63 -4.22
CA ASP A 188 -9.12 6.21 -3.93
C ASP A 188 -10.29 5.24 -4.13
N ALA A 189 -10.27 4.48 -5.24
CA ALA A 189 -11.27 3.44 -5.50
C ALA A 189 -11.08 2.24 -4.56
N SER A 190 -9.84 1.85 -4.29
CA SER A 190 -9.49 0.77 -3.36
C SER A 190 -9.94 1.09 -1.93
N TRP A 191 -9.91 2.36 -1.50
CA TRP A 191 -10.44 2.75 -0.19
C TRP A 191 -11.94 2.46 -0.08
N THR A 192 -12.73 2.80 -1.10
CA THR A 192 -14.16 2.47 -1.13
C THR A 192 -14.40 0.96 -1.19
N LEU A 193 -13.64 0.23 -2.02
CA LEU A 193 -13.73 -1.21 -2.12
C LEU A 193 -13.41 -1.90 -0.78
N LEU A 194 -12.35 -1.47 -0.10
CA LEU A 194 -11.98 -1.99 1.22
C LEU A 194 -13.08 -1.76 2.26
N GLY A 195 -13.83 -0.66 2.17
CA GLY A 195 -14.99 -0.44 3.05
C GLY A 195 -16.11 -1.47 2.85
N MET A 196 -16.30 -1.94 1.62
CA MET A 196 -17.18 -3.06 1.34
C MET A 196 -16.59 -4.37 1.88
N ILE A 197 -15.30 -4.63 1.63
CA ILE A 197 -14.61 -5.85 2.09
C ILE A 197 -14.66 -5.99 3.61
N VAL A 198 -14.43 -4.91 4.37
CA VAL A 198 -14.53 -4.91 5.83
C VAL A 198 -15.93 -5.30 6.29
N ARG A 199 -16.99 -4.70 5.71
CA ARG A 199 -18.38 -5.03 6.07
C ARG A 199 -18.72 -6.47 5.75
N LEU A 200 -18.23 -6.98 4.62
CA LEU A 200 -18.39 -8.37 4.23
C LEU A 200 -17.67 -9.32 5.21
N ALA A 201 -16.43 -9.01 5.60
CA ALA A 201 -15.66 -9.77 6.58
C ALA A 201 -16.33 -9.79 7.96
N VAL A 202 -16.85 -8.65 8.42
CA VAL A 202 -17.62 -8.52 9.67
C VAL A 202 -18.92 -9.32 9.58
N CYS A 203 -19.63 -9.26 8.44
CA CYS A 203 -20.88 -9.99 8.21
C CYS A 203 -20.71 -11.51 8.33
N ILE A 204 -19.56 -12.06 7.93
CA ILE A 204 -19.23 -13.49 8.10
C ILE A 204 -18.39 -13.74 9.37
N GLY A 205 -18.27 -12.78 10.29
CA GLY A 205 -17.65 -13.02 11.59
C GLY A 205 -16.13 -13.13 11.63
N LEU A 206 -15.38 -12.73 10.58
CA LEU A 206 -13.90 -12.87 10.60
C LEU A 206 -13.20 -12.01 11.66
N HIS A 207 -13.79 -10.87 12.01
CA HIS A 207 -13.25 -9.91 12.98
C HIS A 207 -13.17 -10.41 14.43
N LYS A 208 -13.97 -11.42 14.82
CA LYS A 208 -14.09 -11.87 16.21
C LYS A 208 -14.26 -13.39 16.31
N PRO A 209 -13.71 -14.03 17.35
CA PRO A 209 -13.96 -15.45 17.57
C PRO A 209 -15.46 -15.70 17.82
N PRO A 210 -16.01 -16.83 17.35
CA PRO A 210 -17.38 -17.21 17.65
C PRO A 210 -17.54 -17.43 19.15
N THR A 211 -18.62 -16.90 19.74
CA THR A 211 -18.95 -17.13 21.15
C THR A 211 -19.42 -18.56 21.38
N SER A 212 -19.02 -19.18 22.50
CA SER A 212 -19.29 -20.57 22.88
C SER A 212 -20.76 -20.93 23.07
N THR A 213 -21.68 -19.97 22.96
CA THR A 213 -23.12 -20.19 23.07
C THR A 213 -23.71 -20.56 21.70
N PRO A 214 -24.34 -21.74 21.56
CA PRO A 214 -24.89 -22.22 20.30
C PRO A 214 -26.20 -21.48 19.99
N VAL A 215 -26.11 -20.24 19.51
CA VAL A 215 -27.31 -19.43 19.21
C VAL A 215 -27.66 -19.49 17.73
N GLU A 216 -26.74 -19.86 16.82
CA GLU A 216 -27.03 -19.86 15.39
C GLU A 216 -26.44 -21.08 14.68
N ALA A 217 -27.32 -21.89 14.07
CA ALA A 217 -26.94 -23.05 13.26
C ALA A 217 -26.08 -22.71 12.02
N ASN A 218 -25.88 -21.42 11.74
CA ASN A 218 -25.17 -20.88 10.59
C ASN A 218 -23.97 -19.99 10.97
N ALA A 219 -23.62 -19.89 12.26
CA ALA A 219 -22.45 -19.14 12.72
C ALA A 219 -21.15 -19.78 12.22
N VAL A 220 -20.13 -18.96 11.98
CA VAL A 220 -18.79 -19.44 11.62
C VAL A 220 -18.23 -20.29 12.74
N SER A 221 -17.76 -21.49 12.40
CA SER A 221 -17.10 -22.38 13.36
C SER A 221 -15.77 -21.80 13.79
N TYR A 222 -15.29 -22.21 14.97
CA TYR A 222 -13.99 -21.74 15.46
C TYR A 222 -12.84 -22.10 14.50
N SER A 223 -12.89 -23.29 13.87
CA SER A 223 -11.90 -23.70 12.87
C SER A 223 -11.93 -22.83 11.61
N GLU A 224 -13.12 -22.49 11.10
CA GLU A 224 -13.27 -21.58 9.97
C GLU A 224 -12.77 -20.18 10.32
N TRP A 225 -13.10 -19.66 11.51
CA TRP A 225 -12.59 -18.38 11.99
C TRP A 225 -11.06 -18.38 12.08
N GLN A 226 -10.46 -19.43 12.65
CA GLN A 226 -9.01 -19.58 12.72
C GLN A 226 -8.37 -19.55 11.34
N SER A 227 -8.94 -20.26 10.36
CA SER A 227 -8.46 -20.27 8.97
C SER A 227 -8.58 -18.91 8.28
N GLY A 228 -9.56 -18.09 8.68
CA GLY A 228 -9.80 -16.75 8.13
C GLY A 228 -9.09 -15.63 8.87
N ARG A 229 -8.39 -15.93 9.97
CA ARG A 229 -7.78 -14.93 10.83
C ARG A 229 -6.65 -14.16 10.16
N ILE A 230 -5.75 -14.86 9.47
CA ILE A 230 -4.67 -14.20 8.71
C ILE A 230 -5.22 -13.33 7.58
N LEU A 231 -6.33 -13.76 6.96
CA LEU A 231 -7.02 -12.95 5.97
C LEU A 231 -7.61 -11.67 6.59
N TRP A 232 -8.20 -11.75 7.79
CA TRP A 232 -8.67 -10.57 8.53
C TRP A 232 -7.53 -9.58 8.81
N ILE A 233 -6.38 -10.06 9.30
CA ILE A 233 -5.19 -9.22 9.54
C ILE A 233 -4.73 -8.56 8.23
N THR A 234 -4.73 -9.30 7.13
CA THR A 234 -4.37 -8.77 5.80
C THR A 234 -5.36 -7.69 5.34
N ILE A 235 -6.66 -7.86 5.57
CA ILE A 235 -7.68 -6.84 5.29
C ILE A 235 -7.42 -5.57 6.13
N VAL A 236 -7.16 -5.72 7.43
CA VAL A 236 -6.83 -4.61 8.34
C VAL A 236 -5.58 -3.86 7.87
N TYR A 237 -4.54 -4.59 7.47
CA TYR A 237 -3.32 -4.03 6.90
C TYR A 237 -3.60 -3.17 5.66
N LEU A 238 -4.32 -3.73 4.67
CA LEU A 238 -4.67 -3.03 3.44
C LEU A 238 -5.54 -1.78 3.71
N CYS A 239 -6.45 -1.86 4.69
CA CYS A 239 -7.25 -0.72 5.15
C CYS A 239 -6.39 0.41 5.72
N ILE A 240 -5.45 0.08 6.62
CA ILE A 240 -4.57 1.06 7.24
C ILE A 240 -3.65 1.70 6.20
N GLN A 241 -3.00 0.88 5.36
CA GLN A 241 -2.11 1.34 4.29
C GLN A 241 -2.84 2.30 3.35
N THR A 242 -4.01 1.88 2.85
CA THR A 242 -4.81 2.70 1.91
C THR A 242 -5.30 3.98 2.57
N ALA A 243 -5.74 3.95 3.83
CA ALA A 243 -6.18 5.13 4.58
C ALA A 243 -5.03 6.14 4.79
N ALA A 244 -3.85 5.65 5.18
CA ALA A 244 -2.65 6.48 5.38
C ALA A 244 -2.22 7.20 4.10
N VAL A 245 -2.29 6.52 2.95
CA VAL A 245 -1.98 7.10 1.63
C VAL A 245 -3.03 8.10 1.17
N THR A 246 -4.31 7.75 1.27
CA THR A 246 -5.42 8.53 0.72
C THR A 246 -5.88 9.69 1.60
N GLY A 247 -5.37 9.84 2.84
CA GLY A 247 -5.87 10.87 3.73
C GLY A 247 -7.21 10.56 4.37
N MET A 248 -7.69 9.33 4.25
CA MET A 248 -9.03 8.96 4.68
C MET A 248 -8.98 8.33 6.08
N PRO A 249 -10.10 8.32 6.83
CA PRO A 249 -10.16 7.56 8.07
C PRO A 249 -9.98 6.07 7.81
N THR A 250 -9.52 5.35 8.84
CA THR A 250 -9.56 3.88 8.85
C THR A 250 -11.02 3.43 8.85
N LEU A 251 -11.34 2.42 8.04
CA LEU A 251 -12.70 1.91 7.84
C LEU A 251 -13.14 0.91 8.93
N LEU A 252 -12.40 0.85 10.03
CA LEU A 252 -12.48 -0.15 11.08
C LEU A 252 -13.07 0.49 12.34
N SER A 253 -14.01 -0.19 13.00
CA SER A 253 -14.43 0.17 14.35
C SER A 253 -13.32 -0.19 15.35
N SER A 254 -13.26 0.52 16.48
CA SER A 254 -12.41 0.08 17.61
C SER A 254 -12.77 -1.34 18.05
N ASP A 255 -14.06 -1.67 17.99
CA ASP A 255 -14.57 -2.95 18.46
C ASP A 255 -14.25 -4.09 17.49
N ASP A 256 -13.86 -3.80 16.25
CA ASP A 256 -13.54 -4.82 15.24
C ASP A 256 -12.08 -5.31 15.36
N ILE A 257 -11.23 -4.58 16.09
CA ILE A 257 -9.81 -4.91 16.24
C ILE A 257 -9.58 -5.42 17.66
N LEU A 258 -9.47 -6.74 17.79
CA LEU A 258 -9.14 -7.41 19.05
C LEU A 258 -7.82 -6.87 19.65
N GLU A 259 -7.78 -6.68 20.97
CA GLU A 259 -6.54 -6.37 21.68
C GLU A 259 -5.76 -7.66 21.97
N GLY A 260 -4.43 -7.58 22.09
CA GLY A 260 -3.55 -8.75 22.18
C GLY A 260 -3.85 -9.72 23.34
N SER A 261 -4.54 -9.27 24.39
CA SER A 261 -5.02 -10.14 25.48
C SER A 261 -6.10 -11.13 25.04
N ASP A 262 -6.93 -10.77 24.06
CA ASP A 262 -8.07 -11.58 23.59
C ASP A 262 -7.60 -12.72 22.66
N ILE A 263 -6.33 -12.70 22.28
CA ILE A 263 -5.71 -13.59 21.29
C ILE A 263 -4.98 -14.75 21.96
N GLN A 264 -4.43 -14.56 23.15
CA GLN A 264 -3.53 -15.53 23.80
C GLN A 264 -4.22 -16.84 24.20
N ASP A 265 -5.55 -16.86 24.32
CA ASP A 265 -6.34 -18.08 24.57
C ASP A 265 -6.56 -18.95 23.32
N THR A 266 -6.06 -18.53 22.15
CA THR A 266 -6.28 -19.25 20.88
C THR A 266 -4.98 -19.85 20.37
N SER A 267 -4.69 -21.09 20.77
CA SER A 267 -3.50 -21.81 20.28
C SER A 267 -3.54 -21.93 18.75
N PHE A 268 -2.59 -21.27 18.08
CA PHE A 268 -2.37 -21.41 16.65
C PHE A 268 -1.57 -22.68 16.39
N THR A 269 -2.26 -23.74 16.00
CA THR A 269 -1.63 -24.95 15.48
C THR A 269 -1.37 -24.79 13.98
N HIS A 270 -0.10 -24.86 13.58
CA HIS A 270 0.38 -25.26 12.25
C HIS A 270 0.10 -24.34 11.04
N VAL A 271 0.53 -23.06 11.08
CA VAL A 271 0.83 -22.33 9.83
C VAL A 271 2.19 -21.67 9.97
N GLU A 272 3.19 -22.19 9.26
CA GLU A 272 4.54 -21.59 9.23
C GLU A 272 4.51 -20.26 8.46
N GLY A 273 5.28 -19.27 8.90
CA GLY A 273 5.48 -18.01 8.15
C GLY A 273 4.48 -16.90 8.43
N VAL A 274 3.50 -17.10 9.32
CA VAL A 274 2.48 -16.08 9.65
C VAL A 274 2.74 -15.36 10.98
N GLY A 275 3.73 -15.77 11.76
CA GLY A 275 4.07 -15.12 13.04
C GLY A 275 4.29 -13.60 12.95
N PRO A 276 5.02 -13.07 11.94
CA PRO A 276 5.19 -11.62 11.78
C PRO A 276 3.87 -10.87 11.58
N TRP A 277 2.89 -11.50 10.93
CA TRP A 277 1.54 -10.94 10.73
C TRP A 277 0.74 -10.89 12.02
N LEU A 278 0.89 -11.90 12.88
CA LEU A 278 0.30 -11.88 14.21
C LEU A 278 0.90 -10.75 15.06
N SER A 279 2.23 -10.59 15.04
CA SER A 279 2.89 -9.48 15.75
C SER A 279 2.53 -8.11 15.17
N LEU A 280 2.33 -7.99 13.85
CA LEU A 280 1.83 -6.77 13.22
C LEU A 280 0.44 -6.41 13.74
N TYR A 281 -0.43 -7.40 13.94
CA TYR A 281 -1.81 -7.16 14.38
C TYR A 281 -1.88 -6.45 15.74
N ASP A 282 -0.94 -6.73 16.66
CA ASP A 282 -0.83 -6.04 17.95
C ASP A 282 -0.58 -4.52 17.78
N ALA A 283 -0.04 -4.09 16.63
CA ALA A 283 0.16 -2.69 16.33
C ALA A 283 -1.09 -1.98 15.78
N CYS A 284 -2.01 -2.71 15.16
CA CYS A 284 -3.17 -2.16 14.47
C CYS A 284 -4.03 -1.23 15.33
N PRO A 285 -4.39 -1.56 16.60
CA PRO A 285 -5.16 -0.65 17.45
C PRO A 285 -4.47 0.70 17.65
N THR A 286 -3.15 0.68 17.88
CA THR A 286 -2.35 1.89 18.09
C THR A 286 -2.27 2.70 16.80
N ILE A 287 -2.08 2.06 15.64
CA ILE A 287 -2.02 2.74 14.35
C ILE A 287 -3.36 3.41 14.02
N CYS A 288 -4.49 2.73 14.22
CA CYS A 288 -5.82 3.30 14.04
C CYS A 288 -6.04 4.54 14.92
N LYS A 289 -5.64 4.46 16.20
CA LYS A 289 -5.67 5.62 17.13
C LYS A 289 -4.82 6.78 16.60
N ILE A 290 -3.60 6.52 16.12
CA ILE A 290 -2.73 7.55 15.53
C ILE A 290 -3.37 8.20 14.30
N ILE A 291 -3.88 7.42 13.33
CA ILE A 291 -4.47 7.96 12.10
C ILE A 291 -5.70 8.82 12.43
N ALA A 292 -6.59 8.35 13.31
CA ALA A 292 -7.75 9.11 13.75
C ALA A 292 -7.32 10.40 14.47
N ARG A 293 -6.34 10.31 15.38
CA ARG A 293 -5.84 11.43 16.17
C ARG A 293 -5.19 12.52 15.32
N VAL A 294 -4.41 12.16 14.31
CA VAL A 294 -3.75 13.10 13.38
C VAL A 294 -4.76 13.74 12.42
N ASN A 295 -5.82 13.01 12.05
CA ASN A 295 -6.86 13.52 11.14
C ASN A 295 -7.97 14.31 11.85
N SER A 296 -8.00 14.38 13.18
CA SER A 296 -9.07 15.07 13.93
C SER A 296 -9.06 16.60 13.76
N GLY A 297 -7.97 17.17 13.26
CA GLY A 297 -7.76 18.63 13.15
C GLY A 297 -7.35 19.30 14.46
N VAL A 298 -7.36 18.57 15.58
CA VAL A 298 -6.89 19.07 16.87
C VAL A 298 -5.37 18.89 16.96
N LYS A 299 -4.66 19.94 17.36
CA LYS A 299 -3.20 19.89 17.56
C LYS A 299 -2.84 18.76 18.54
N VAL A 300 -1.88 17.92 18.13
CA VAL A 300 -1.37 16.83 18.96
C VAL A 300 -0.22 17.38 19.82
N PRO A 301 -0.26 17.27 21.16
CA PRO A 301 0.84 17.64 22.04
C PRO A 301 2.11 16.84 21.73
N TYR A 302 3.28 17.41 22.06
CA TYR A 302 4.56 16.75 21.79
C TYR A 302 4.74 15.48 22.63
N GLU A 303 4.40 15.51 23.93
CA GLU A 303 4.47 14.35 24.81
C GLU A 303 3.63 13.16 24.32
N GLU A 304 2.43 13.43 23.79
CA GLU A 304 1.56 12.40 23.21
C GLU A 304 2.25 11.71 22.03
N ILE A 305 2.98 12.47 21.20
CA ILE A 305 3.75 11.93 20.07
C ILE A 305 4.93 11.10 20.52
N LEU A 306 5.62 11.50 21.60
CA LEU A 306 6.73 10.72 22.15
C LEU A 306 6.24 9.35 22.64
N GLY A 307 5.09 9.31 23.33
CA GLY A 307 4.45 8.07 23.77
C GLY A 307 4.08 7.14 22.61
N TYR A 308 3.42 7.69 21.57
CA TYR A 308 3.10 6.92 20.37
C TYR A 308 4.36 6.44 19.63
N ASN A 309 5.39 7.28 19.50
CA ASN A 309 6.64 6.93 18.82
C ASN A 309 7.35 5.76 19.53
N ALA A 310 7.49 5.81 20.86
CA ALA A 310 8.12 4.73 21.61
C ALA A 310 7.35 3.42 21.46
N THR A 311 6.02 3.49 21.59
CA THR A 311 5.13 2.32 21.45
C THR A 311 5.22 1.72 20.05
N MET A 312 5.14 2.55 19.02
CA MET A 312 5.20 2.10 17.62
C MET A 312 6.55 1.50 17.25
N ARG A 313 7.68 2.09 17.71
CA ARG A 313 9.01 1.51 17.42
C ARG A 313 9.21 0.14 18.07
N ARG A 314 8.68 -0.07 19.28
CA ARG A 314 8.70 -1.38 19.94
C ARG A 314 7.87 -2.41 19.18
N LEU A 315 6.66 -2.05 18.76
CA LEU A 315 5.76 -2.95 18.01
C LEU A 315 6.33 -3.27 16.63
N MET A 316 6.89 -2.28 15.95
CA MET A 316 7.62 -2.43 14.70
C MET A 316 8.79 -3.42 14.83
N ALA A 317 9.61 -3.31 15.89
CA ALA A 317 10.69 -4.26 16.15
C ALA A 317 10.15 -5.68 16.37
N ALA A 318 9.07 -5.84 17.16
CA ALA A 318 8.47 -7.14 17.42
C ALA A 318 8.00 -7.85 16.13
N SER A 319 7.46 -7.12 15.15
CA SER A 319 7.07 -7.69 13.85
C SER A 319 8.27 -8.02 12.95
N MET A 320 9.28 -7.16 12.90
CA MET A 320 10.41 -7.29 11.98
C MET A 320 11.50 -8.26 12.46
N ASP A 321 11.68 -8.38 13.77
CA ASP A 321 12.67 -9.26 14.41
C ASP A 321 12.13 -10.68 14.62
N HIS A 322 10.87 -10.93 14.22
CA HIS A 322 10.26 -12.25 14.31
C HIS A 322 11.05 -13.25 13.44
N PRO A 323 11.37 -14.47 13.93
CA PRO A 323 12.26 -15.42 13.22
C PRO A 323 11.78 -15.81 11.81
N GLU A 324 10.46 -15.85 11.60
CA GLU A 324 9.85 -16.19 10.32
C GLU A 324 9.74 -15.00 9.34
N CYS A 325 10.22 -13.80 9.72
CA CYS A 325 10.12 -12.61 8.88
C CYS A 325 11.18 -12.64 7.76
N ASN A 326 10.77 -13.03 6.55
CA ASN A 326 11.62 -13.01 5.36
C ASN A 326 11.99 -11.58 4.92
N ASP A 327 13.03 -11.43 4.08
CA ASP A 327 13.56 -10.11 3.70
C ASP A 327 12.54 -9.23 2.95
N SER A 328 11.75 -9.83 2.05
CA SER A 328 10.72 -9.10 1.29
C SER A 328 9.61 -8.57 2.23
N LEU A 329 9.17 -9.41 3.16
CA LEU A 329 8.19 -9.04 4.18
C LEU A 329 8.75 -7.98 5.11
N ARG A 330 10.02 -8.10 5.53
CA ARG A 330 10.69 -7.11 6.38
C ARG A 330 10.73 -5.74 5.71
N ALA A 331 11.09 -5.67 4.42
CA ALA A 331 11.10 -4.41 3.67
C ALA A 331 9.70 -3.78 3.60
N ILE A 332 8.66 -4.59 3.33
CA ILE A 332 7.27 -4.13 3.25
C ILE A 332 6.74 -3.63 4.60
N LEU A 333 6.99 -4.38 5.69
CA LEU A 333 6.60 -3.97 7.03
C LEU A 333 7.34 -2.70 7.46
N ASP A 334 8.63 -2.59 7.12
CA ASP A 334 9.43 -1.39 7.43
C ASP A 334 8.86 -0.14 6.73
N ILE A 335 8.52 -0.23 5.43
CA ILE A 335 7.82 0.85 4.70
C ILE A 335 6.50 1.20 5.41
N PHE A 336 5.69 0.19 5.75
CA PHE A 336 4.39 0.38 6.39
C PHE A 336 4.50 1.12 7.74
N PHE A 337 5.36 0.65 8.65
CA PHE A 337 5.55 1.28 9.96
C PHE A 337 6.16 2.68 9.85
N ARG A 338 7.17 2.86 9.00
CA ARG A 338 7.79 4.17 8.76
C ARG A 338 6.80 5.16 8.17
N ARG A 339 5.87 4.70 7.32
CA ARG A 339 4.80 5.55 6.80
C ARG A 339 3.89 6.06 7.91
N VAL A 340 3.52 5.20 8.87
CA VAL A 340 2.74 5.59 10.06
C VAL A 340 3.52 6.59 10.92
N LEU A 341 4.80 6.32 11.19
CA LEU A 341 5.66 7.22 11.97
C LEU A 341 5.83 8.60 11.29
N MET A 342 6.02 8.64 9.97
CA MET A 342 6.04 9.89 9.21
C MET A 342 4.76 10.69 9.39
N VAL A 343 3.60 10.02 9.35
CA VAL A 343 2.30 10.66 9.56
C VAL A 343 2.18 11.23 10.97
N LEU A 344 2.58 10.47 11.99
CA LEU A 344 2.57 10.90 13.39
C LEU A 344 3.41 12.16 13.60
N HIS A 345 4.66 12.16 13.10
CA HIS A 345 5.63 13.23 13.37
C HIS A 345 5.40 14.50 12.55
N ARG A 346 4.74 14.41 11.38
CA ARG A 346 4.53 15.53 10.43
C ARG A 346 3.98 16.81 11.06
N CYS A 347 3.13 16.69 12.08
CA CYS A 347 2.47 17.83 12.72
C CYS A 347 3.45 18.85 13.34
N HIS A 348 4.62 18.40 13.82
CA HIS A 348 5.68 19.27 14.35
C HIS A 348 7.00 19.23 13.57
N ALA A 349 7.30 18.12 12.88
CA ALA A 349 8.62 17.86 12.29
C ALA A 349 9.10 18.92 11.29
N LEU A 350 8.17 19.46 10.51
CA LEU A 350 8.47 20.36 9.37
C LEU A 350 8.26 21.85 9.72
N ARG A 351 8.27 22.21 11.01
CA ARG A 351 8.23 23.62 11.46
C ARG A 351 9.65 24.22 11.43
N PRO A 352 9.82 25.53 11.20
CA PRO A 352 11.16 26.14 11.14
C PRO A 352 12.04 25.87 12.38
N ASN A 353 11.48 25.99 13.59
CA ASN A 353 12.21 25.75 14.84
C ASN A 353 12.08 24.30 15.37
N ALA A 354 11.65 23.35 14.53
CA ALA A 354 11.46 21.96 14.93
C ALA A 354 12.73 21.28 15.45
N PRO A 355 13.95 21.52 14.91
CA PRO A 355 15.17 20.91 15.46
C PRO A 355 15.40 21.18 16.95
N ILE A 356 14.97 22.34 17.44
CA ILE A 356 15.17 22.79 18.82
C ILE A 356 13.95 22.44 19.68
N LEU A 357 12.74 22.75 19.20
CA LEU A 357 11.51 22.60 19.99
C LEU A 357 10.92 21.19 19.96
N TYR A 358 11.14 20.45 18.87
CA TYR A 358 10.57 19.12 18.63
C TYR A 358 11.61 18.17 17.99
N PRO A 359 12.79 17.99 18.61
CA PRO A 359 13.91 17.27 18.00
C PRO A 359 13.55 15.84 17.58
N VAL A 360 12.76 15.12 18.39
CA VAL A 360 12.35 13.75 18.06
C VAL A 360 11.48 13.73 16.80
N CYS A 361 10.51 14.64 16.68
CA CYS A 361 9.68 14.73 15.48
C CYS A 361 10.52 15.05 14.24
N TYR A 362 11.44 16.01 14.35
CA TYR A 362 12.33 16.43 13.27
C TYR A 362 13.15 15.25 12.75
N TRP A 363 13.89 14.57 13.63
CA TRP A 363 14.80 13.49 13.23
C TRP A 363 14.06 12.22 12.82
N ALA A 364 12.98 11.84 13.52
CA ALA A 364 12.22 10.64 13.18
C ALA A 364 11.51 10.78 11.82
N SER A 365 10.95 11.95 11.51
CA SER A 365 10.32 12.16 10.19
C SER A 365 11.35 12.15 9.06
N LEU A 366 12.55 12.71 9.26
CA LEU A 366 13.63 12.65 8.28
C LEU A 366 14.11 11.19 8.10
N GLU A 367 14.48 10.52 9.19
CA GLU A 367 14.95 9.13 9.18
C GLU A 367 13.95 8.18 8.52
N CYS A 368 12.67 8.26 8.88
CA CYS A 368 11.63 7.46 8.24
C CYS A 368 11.49 7.77 6.74
N SER A 369 11.58 9.04 6.32
CA SER A 369 11.51 9.40 4.91
C SER A 369 12.69 8.84 4.11
N LEU A 370 13.91 8.91 4.65
CA LEU A 370 15.11 8.41 3.97
C LEU A 370 15.09 6.89 3.88
N ALA A 371 14.69 6.19 4.94
CA ALA A 371 14.62 4.73 4.92
C ALA A 371 13.58 4.21 3.91
N ILE A 372 12.42 4.89 3.76
CA ILE A 372 11.46 4.55 2.69
C ILE A 372 12.07 4.76 1.29
N LEU A 373 12.87 5.80 1.09
CA LEU A 373 13.58 6.03 -0.18
C LEU A 373 14.68 4.99 -0.44
N VAL A 374 15.37 4.53 0.60
CA VAL A 374 16.32 3.41 0.48
C VAL A 374 15.59 2.14 0.04
N HIS A 375 14.44 1.81 0.62
CA HIS A 375 13.63 0.68 0.17
C HIS A 375 13.11 0.84 -1.26
N HIS A 376 12.75 2.06 -1.68
CA HIS A 376 12.39 2.32 -3.07
C HIS A 376 13.53 1.94 -4.01
N ARG A 377 14.76 2.33 -3.67
CA ARG A 377 15.94 1.94 -4.43
C ARG A 377 16.15 0.43 -4.39
N ASP A 378 16.21 -0.17 -3.21
CA ASP A 378 16.58 -1.57 -3.05
C ASP A 378 15.55 -2.54 -3.69
N LEU A 379 14.26 -2.19 -3.68
CA LEU A 379 13.22 -2.97 -4.36
C LEU A 379 13.25 -2.79 -5.89
N CYS A 380 13.72 -1.64 -6.41
CA CYS A 380 13.71 -1.33 -7.84
C CYS A 380 15.08 -1.49 -8.54
N GLU A 381 16.16 -1.57 -7.78
CA GLU A 381 17.53 -1.77 -8.25
C GLU A 381 17.97 -3.17 -7.83
N HIS A 382 17.87 -4.09 -8.78
CA HIS A 382 18.24 -5.50 -8.65
C HIS A 382 19.56 -5.70 -7.88
N ARG A 383 19.48 -6.26 -6.67
CA ARG A 383 20.63 -6.81 -5.94
C ARG A 383 20.48 -8.33 -5.84
N GLY A 384 20.94 -9.06 -6.86
CA GLY A 384 21.04 -10.54 -6.85
C GLY A 384 19.93 -11.29 -7.59
N ASP A 385 19.74 -12.56 -7.21
CA ASP A 385 18.93 -13.58 -7.91
C ASP A 385 17.41 -13.43 -7.75
N SER A 386 16.93 -12.50 -6.90
CA SER A 386 15.49 -12.30 -6.65
C SER A 386 14.86 -11.48 -7.78
N VAL A 387 14.49 -12.18 -8.85
CA VAL A 387 13.76 -11.60 -9.97
C VAL A 387 12.39 -11.13 -9.46
N HIS A 388 11.92 -9.96 -9.89
CA HIS A 388 10.55 -9.44 -9.68
C HIS A 388 10.21 -8.62 -8.41
N GLN A 389 11.17 -8.33 -7.53
CA GLN A 389 10.97 -7.44 -6.36
C GLN A 389 10.49 -6.03 -6.73
N ASP A 390 10.78 -5.56 -7.95
CA ASP A 390 10.32 -4.27 -8.47
C ASP A 390 8.79 -4.17 -8.52
N LEU A 391 8.09 -5.30 -8.68
CA LEU A 391 6.63 -5.34 -8.63
C LEU A 391 6.10 -5.09 -7.22
N LEU A 392 6.76 -5.59 -6.19
CA LEU A 392 6.40 -5.27 -4.81
C LEU A 392 6.59 -3.78 -4.53
N GLY A 393 7.67 -3.19 -5.05
CA GLY A 393 7.91 -1.75 -4.96
C GLY A 393 6.79 -0.90 -5.59
N ARG A 394 6.11 -1.40 -6.63
CA ARG A 394 4.99 -0.66 -7.25
C ARG A 394 3.80 -0.45 -6.31
N LEU A 395 3.59 -1.32 -5.31
CA LEU A 395 2.54 -1.20 -4.30
C LEU A 395 2.76 -0.03 -3.31
N TYR A 396 3.91 0.65 -3.38
CA TYR A 396 4.28 1.73 -2.44
C TYR A 396 4.68 3.03 -3.14
N LYS A 397 4.36 3.19 -4.44
CA LYS A 397 4.68 4.42 -5.20
C LYS A 397 4.21 5.68 -4.48
N LEU A 398 2.99 5.70 -3.93
CA LEU A 398 2.50 6.89 -3.23
C LEU A 398 3.20 7.14 -1.88
N ASP A 399 3.73 6.11 -1.24
CA ASP A 399 4.56 6.24 -0.03
C ASP A 399 5.95 6.77 -0.38
N TYR A 400 6.56 6.29 -1.46
CA TYR A 400 7.82 6.84 -1.99
C TYR A 400 7.68 8.31 -2.36
N PHE A 401 6.56 8.70 -2.98
CA PHE A 401 6.29 10.10 -3.29
C PHE A 401 6.15 10.95 -2.04
N ALA A 402 5.42 10.47 -1.03
CA ALA A 402 5.29 11.17 0.25
C ALA A 402 6.64 11.30 0.98
N ALA A 403 7.49 10.26 0.93
CA ALA A 403 8.83 10.26 1.49
C ALA A 403 9.75 11.25 0.75
N ALA A 404 9.75 11.23 -0.58
CA ALA A 404 10.53 12.14 -1.43
C ALA A 404 10.15 13.61 -1.16
N LEU A 405 8.85 13.92 -1.11
CA LEU A 405 8.37 15.27 -0.76
C LEU A 405 8.78 15.69 0.66
N THR A 406 8.79 14.75 1.61
CA THR A 406 9.21 15.03 2.98
C THR A 406 10.70 15.35 3.03
N ALA A 407 11.56 14.49 2.44
CA ALA A 407 13.00 14.72 2.35
C ALA A 407 13.32 16.05 1.62
N SER A 408 12.59 16.33 0.55
CA SER A 408 12.67 17.60 -0.19
C SER A 408 12.43 18.82 0.69
N LEU A 409 11.41 18.77 1.57
CA LEU A 409 11.12 19.88 2.49
C LEU A 409 12.22 20.11 3.52
N TYR A 410 12.95 19.06 3.92
CA TYR A 410 14.15 19.22 4.75
C TYR A 410 15.29 19.86 3.97
N LEU A 411 15.50 19.45 2.71
CA LEU A 411 16.51 20.06 1.85
C LEU A 411 16.18 21.52 1.50
N LEU A 412 14.91 21.90 1.36
CA LEU A 412 14.53 23.28 1.09
C LEU A 412 14.76 24.23 2.29
N GLN A 413 15.09 23.71 3.48
CA GLN A 413 15.47 24.51 4.65
C GLN A 413 16.99 24.71 4.69
N ARG A 414 17.47 25.96 4.52
CA ARG A 414 18.91 26.30 4.52
C ARG A 414 19.55 26.11 5.90
N ASP A 415 18.84 26.50 6.96
CA ASP A 415 19.28 26.37 8.37
C ASP A 415 19.02 24.98 8.97
N ALA A 416 18.69 24.00 8.15
CA ALA A 416 18.54 22.64 8.62
C ALA A 416 19.88 22.19 9.24
N PRO A 417 19.90 21.54 10.42
CA PRO A 417 21.10 21.02 11.07
C PRO A 417 21.72 19.82 10.32
N LEU A 418 21.70 19.85 9.00
CA LEU A 418 22.22 18.84 8.08
C LEU A 418 23.65 19.15 7.61
N ALA A 419 24.28 20.20 8.17
CA ALA A 419 25.62 20.66 7.80
C ALA A 419 26.64 20.67 8.96
N ASN A 420 26.21 20.56 10.22
CA ASN A 420 27.11 20.68 11.38
C ASN A 420 27.72 19.32 11.78
N GLY A 421 29.05 19.19 11.68
CA GLY A 421 29.83 18.19 12.41
C GLY A 421 30.08 16.82 11.76
N PHE A 422 29.82 16.63 10.47
CA PHE A 422 29.98 15.33 9.78
C PHE A 422 31.01 15.37 8.63
N ALA A 423 31.71 14.25 8.40
CA ALA A 423 32.75 14.12 7.37
C ALA A 423 32.24 14.02 5.92
N ILE A 424 31.00 13.57 5.72
CA ILE A 424 30.24 13.65 4.46
C ILE A 424 29.03 14.55 4.77
N PRO A 425 28.75 15.64 4.03
CA PRO A 425 27.61 16.51 4.33
C PRO A 425 26.30 15.72 4.22
N PRO A 426 25.54 15.54 5.32
CA PRO A 426 24.26 14.82 5.29
C PRO A 426 23.30 15.33 4.20
N ARG A 427 23.34 16.64 3.93
CA ARG A 427 22.57 17.28 2.86
C ARG A 427 22.86 16.72 1.46
N GLN A 428 24.13 16.51 1.12
CA GLN A 428 24.53 16.00 -0.20
C GLN A 428 24.03 14.57 -0.40
N THR A 429 24.25 13.69 0.59
CA THR A 429 23.78 12.29 0.54
C THR A 429 22.26 12.19 0.43
N ILE A 430 21.51 13.07 1.11
CA ILE A 430 20.05 13.12 0.98
C ILE A 430 19.63 13.56 -0.42
N ARG A 431 20.33 14.54 -1.02
CA ARG A 431 20.07 14.95 -2.42
C ARG A 431 20.34 13.80 -3.39
N GLU A 432 21.51 13.17 -3.32
CA GLU A 432 21.87 12.05 -4.21
C GLU A 432 20.83 10.91 -4.11
N THR A 433 20.38 10.60 -2.88
CA THR A 433 19.30 9.63 -2.67
C THR A 433 17.99 10.05 -3.36
N LEU A 434 17.63 11.33 -3.29
CA LEU A 434 16.44 11.88 -3.94
C LEU A 434 16.56 11.87 -5.47
N GLU A 435 17.74 12.17 -6.01
CA GLU A 435 18.05 12.10 -7.44
C GLU A 435 17.86 10.67 -7.96
N THR A 436 18.53 9.69 -7.35
CA THR A 436 18.38 8.27 -7.72
C THR A 436 16.93 7.82 -7.64
N CYS A 437 16.21 8.15 -6.56
CA CYS A 437 14.79 7.80 -6.44
C CYS A 437 13.92 8.46 -7.51
N THR A 438 14.24 9.69 -7.92
CA THR A 438 13.52 10.41 -8.97
C THR A 438 13.78 9.77 -10.34
N GLU A 439 15.00 9.31 -10.61
CA GLU A 439 15.34 8.56 -11.82
C GLU A 439 14.60 7.22 -11.89
N ILE A 440 14.58 6.46 -10.79
CA ILE A 440 13.84 5.20 -10.69
C ILE A 440 12.34 5.45 -10.96
N TRP A 441 11.78 6.50 -10.36
CA TRP A 441 10.40 6.90 -10.63
C TRP A 441 10.17 7.19 -12.11
N GLY A 442 11.13 7.86 -12.75
CA GLY A 442 11.12 8.25 -14.15
C GLY A 442 10.95 7.08 -15.12
N ARG A 443 11.32 5.85 -14.73
CA ARG A 443 11.13 4.63 -15.54
C ARG A 443 9.66 4.34 -15.86
N ASP A 444 8.74 4.76 -14.99
CA ASP A 444 7.30 4.54 -15.14
C ASP A 444 6.51 5.80 -15.56
N LYS A 445 7.19 6.93 -15.85
CA LYS A 445 6.53 8.23 -16.05
C LYS A 445 5.49 8.25 -17.17
N GLU A 446 5.64 7.40 -18.19
CA GLU A 446 4.70 7.32 -19.32
C GLU A 446 3.55 6.33 -19.10
N ARG A 447 3.56 5.57 -17.99
CA ARG A 447 2.49 4.62 -17.71
C ARG A 447 1.20 5.26 -17.23
N SER A 448 1.28 6.47 -16.66
CA SER A 448 0.08 7.22 -16.26
C SER A 448 0.38 8.71 -16.09
N ILE A 449 -0.66 9.52 -16.22
CA ILE A 449 -0.58 10.97 -15.97
C ILE A 449 -0.15 11.25 -14.51
N CYS A 450 -0.55 10.43 -13.55
CA CYS A 450 -0.14 10.57 -12.15
C CYS A 450 1.37 10.38 -11.97
N PHE A 451 1.96 9.37 -12.63
CA PHE A 451 3.40 9.14 -12.57
C PHE A 451 4.18 10.25 -13.29
N ARG A 452 3.68 10.70 -14.45
CA ARG A 452 4.25 11.86 -15.17
C ARG A 452 4.25 13.12 -14.30
N SER A 453 3.13 13.40 -13.63
CA SER A 453 2.99 14.54 -12.73
C SER A 453 3.93 14.44 -11.52
N GLY A 454 3.99 13.26 -10.88
CA GLY A 454 4.91 13.00 -9.77
C GLY A 454 6.37 13.20 -10.17
N TYR A 455 6.78 12.66 -11.32
CA TYR A 455 8.14 12.80 -11.85
C TYR A 455 8.51 14.27 -12.11
N ARG A 456 7.63 15.02 -12.79
CA ARG A 456 7.82 16.47 -13.04
C ARG A 456 7.95 17.25 -11.74
N THR A 457 7.13 16.92 -10.75
CA THR A 457 7.15 17.55 -9.43
C THR A 457 8.51 17.36 -8.76
N LEU A 458 9.02 16.13 -8.70
CA LEU A 458 10.31 15.82 -8.09
C LEU A 458 11.48 16.44 -8.87
N THR A 459 11.43 16.42 -10.21
CA THR A 459 12.44 17.03 -11.07
C THR A 459 12.53 18.55 -10.86
N HIS A 460 11.38 19.22 -10.74
CA HIS A 460 11.33 20.66 -10.45
C HIS A 460 11.92 20.97 -9.06
N ILE A 461 11.63 20.14 -8.06
CA ILE A 461 12.26 20.28 -6.74
C ILE A 461 13.79 20.16 -6.83
N LEU A 462 14.31 19.15 -7.54
CA LEU A 462 15.75 18.96 -7.72
C LEU A 462 16.42 20.15 -8.44
N ALA A 463 15.75 20.75 -9.43
CA ALA A 463 16.22 21.96 -10.09
C ALA A 463 16.32 23.13 -9.11
N MET A 464 15.26 23.39 -8.32
CA MET A 464 15.28 24.45 -7.29
C MET A 464 16.41 24.21 -6.26
N LEU A 465 16.60 22.97 -5.82
CA LEU A 465 17.66 22.61 -4.90
C LEU A 465 19.05 22.89 -5.50
N SER A 466 19.25 22.61 -6.79
CA SER A 466 20.52 22.88 -7.48
C SER A 466 20.82 24.38 -7.55
N GLU A 467 19.80 25.20 -7.82
CA GLU A 467 19.92 26.66 -7.83
C GLU A 467 20.25 27.21 -6.44
N MET A 468 19.60 26.71 -5.38
CA MET A 468 19.87 27.12 -4.00
C MET A 468 21.33 26.90 -3.56
N ASP A 469 21.96 25.80 -3.98
CA ASP A 469 23.36 25.52 -3.64
C ASP A 469 24.34 26.46 -4.36
N GLY A 470 23.91 27.09 -5.47
CA GLY A 470 24.66 28.11 -6.18
C GLY A 470 24.52 29.53 -5.59
N MET A 471 23.58 29.76 -4.68
CA MET A 471 23.31 31.09 -4.10
C MET A 471 24.22 31.40 -2.90
N THR A 472 24.90 32.55 -2.93
CA THR A 472 25.67 33.04 -1.77
C THR A 472 24.73 33.45 -0.61
N ASP A 473 25.23 33.45 0.63
CA ASP A 473 24.43 33.87 1.81
C ASP A 473 23.88 35.30 1.70
N HIS A 474 24.48 36.14 0.83
CA HIS A 474 24.07 37.53 0.63
C HIS A 474 22.81 37.67 -0.24
N ASP A 475 22.66 36.83 -1.27
CA ASP A 475 21.55 36.90 -2.24
C ASP A 475 20.21 36.47 -1.62
N PHE A 476 20.28 35.63 -0.58
CA PHE A 476 19.09 35.06 0.06
C PHE A 476 18.43 35.99 1.07
N ARG A 477 19.22 36.84 1.75
CA ARG A 477 18.70 37.84 2.71
C ARG A 477 17.92 38.96 2.03
N THR A 478 18.09 39.16 0.72
CA THR A 478 17.32 40.09 -0.10
C THR A 478 15.97 39.52 -0.58
N HIS A 479 15.75 38.21 -0.45
CA HIS A 479 14.53 37.52 -0.90
C HIS A 479 13.60 37.02 0.24
N GLN A 480 14.04 37.09 1.50
CA GLN A 480 13.17 36.97 2.69
C GLN A 480 12.48 38.30 3.00
#